data_AF-A0A6C0TRJ3-F1
#
_entry.id   AF-A0A6C0TRJ3-F1
#
_cell.length_a   1.000
_cell.length_b   1.000
_cell.length_c   1.000
_cell.angle_alpha   90.00
_cell.angle_beta   90.00
_cell.angle_gamma   90.00
#
_symmetry.space_group_name_H-M   'P 1'
#
loop_
_entity.id
_entity.type
_entity.pdbx_description
1 polymer ?
#
loop_
_entity_poly.entity_id
_entity_poly.type
_entity_poly.pdbx_seq_one_letter_code
_entity_poly.pdbx_strand_id
1 'polypeptide(L)'
;MNRRKFLALSAATVSVAALGSAAIVFEDSHSFIPALLHEYIGDYQMTEEQENNFVDAFAEEYGEEKLAAVIGLYRIRSGTGLGTGYTNAKVDEFERKLVTDFLVTTDYLKKQGEPNAQVNFIGFRIPCNNPYATFDGLS
;
A
#
# COMPACT_ATOMS: atom_id res chain seq x y z
N MET A 1 12.81 -3.50 49.09
CA MET A 1 13.37 -2.55 48.07
C MET A 1 14.71 -3.13 47.63
N ASN A 2 14.93 -3.48 46.37
CA ASN A 2 15.21 -2.49 45.32
C ASN A 2 14.68 -2.94 43.94
N ARG A 3 13.86 -2.08 43.30
CA ARG A 3 12.97 -2.36 42.16
C ARG A 3 13.58 -1.92 40.81
N ARG A 4 14.64 -2.56 40.31
CA ARG A 4 15.25 -2.15 39.01
C ARG A 4 15.75 -3.26 38.08
N LYS A 5 15.23 -4.48 38.16
CA LYS A 5 15.58 -5.57 37.21
C LYS A 5 14.36 -6.26 36.61
N PHE A 6 13.35 -5.49 36.21
CA PHE A 6 12.08 -6.01 35.66
C PHE A 6 11.89 -5.80 34.16
N LEU A 7 12.95 -5.46 33.41
CA LEU A 7 12.88 -5.37 31.95
C LEU A 7 14.13 -6.03 31.36
N ALA A 8 14.12 -7.36 31.41
CA ALA A 8 15.04 -8.18 30.64
C ALA A 8 14.20 -9.22 29.90
N LEU A 9 13.96 -8.92 28.63
CA LEU A 9 13.95 -9.91 27.56
C LEU A 9 12.88 -11.00 27.67
N SER A 10 11.63 -10.60 27.40
CA SER A 10 10.66 -11.46 26.73
C SER A 10 11.14 -11.74 25.30
N ALA A 11 12.20 -12.55 25.19
CA ALA A 11 12.72 -13.07 23.95
C ALA A 11 12.03 -14.41 23.67
N ALA A 12 11.08 -14.41 22.74
CA ALA A 12 10.71 -15.52 21.85
C ALA A 12 9.28 -15.32 21.35
N THR A 13 9.14 -14.70 20.17
CA THR A 13 8.16 -15.01 19.10
C THR A 13 8.04 -13.78 18.20
N VAL A 14 9.09 -13.46 17.45
CA VAL A 14 8.92 -12.72 16.21
C VAL A 14 9.48 -13.62 15.13
N SER A 15 8.54 -14.21 14.40
CA SER A 15 8.72 -15.11 13.28
C SER A 15 9.56 -14.42 12.21
N VAL A 16 10.88 -14.62 12.25
CA VAL A 16 11.78 -14.25 11.16
C VAL A 16 11.61 -15.28 10.06
N ALA A 17 10.59 -15.10 9.24
CA ALA A 17 10.36 -15.91 8.04
C ALA A 17 9.54 -15.11 7.02
N ALA A 18 10.14 -14.05 6.43
CA ALA A 18 9.57 -13.43 5.23
C ALA A 18 10.54 -12.62 4.36
N LEU A 19 11.85 -12.57 4.65
CA LEU A 19 12.79 -11.72 3.89
C LEU A 19 13.52 -12.46 2.74
N GLY A 20 13.15 -13.71 2.44
CA GLY A 20 13.92 -14.56 1.51
C GLY A 20 13.32 -14.78 0.12
N SER A 21 12.03 -14.48 -0.10
CA SER A 21 11.30 -14.94 -1.30
C SER A 21 10.94 -13.82 -2.29
N ALA A 22 11.22 -12.55 -1.98
CA ALA A 22 10.74 -11.41 -2.76
C ALA A 22 11.47 -11.17 -4.10
N ALA A 23 12.46 -11.99 -4.47
CA ALA A 23 13.31 -11.70 -5.62
C ALA A 23 12.76 -12.16 -6.98
N ILE A 24 11.67 -12.95 -7.08
CA ILE A 24 11.37 -13.69 -8.33
C ILE A 24 9.99 -13.42 -8.97
N VAL A 25 9.01 -12.73 -8.34
CA VAL A 25 7.67 -12.59 -8.96
C VAL A 25 7.09 -11.19 -8.77
N PHE A 26 7.55 -10.20 -9.53
CA PHE A 26 6.91 -8.86 -9.54
C PHE A 26 6.94 -8.20 -10.93
N GLU A 27 6.79 -8.97 -12.01
CA GLU A 27 6.45 -8.35 -13.31
C GLU A 27 4.95 -8.06 -13.40
N ASP A 28 4.15 -8.77 -12.60
CA ASP A 28 2.71 -8.65 -12.55
C ASP A 28 2.28 -7.56 -11.54
N SER A 29 1.51 -6.58 -12.01
CA SER A 29 0.92 -5.52 -11.19
C SER A 29 0.12 -6.07 -10.01
N HIS A 30 -0.53 -7.22 -10.16
CA HIS A 30 -1.32 -7.87 -9.10
C HIS A 30 -0.48 -8.40 -7.94
N SER A 31 0.81 -8.61 -8.15
CA SER A 31 1.73 -8.95 -7.06
C SER A 31 2.41 -7.69 -6.49
N PHE A 32 2.79 -6.77 -7.38
CA PHE A 32 3.62 -5.62 -7.02
C PHE A 32 2.85 -4.57 -6.22
N ILE A 33 1.66 -4.20 -6.68
CA ILE A 33 0.87 -3.14 -6.05
C ILE A 33 0.45 -3.51 -4.62
N PRO A 34 -0.13 -4.72 -4.36
CA PRO A 34 -0.50 -5.10 -3.00
C PRO A 34 0.69 -5.16 -2.05
N ALA A 35 1.82 -5.70 -2.50
CA ALA A 35 3.04 -5.75 -1.69
C ALA A 35 3.53 -4.35 -1.30
N LEU A 36 3.54 -3.42 -2.26
CA LEU A 36 3.96 -2.04 -2.02
C LEU A 36 2.98 -1.28 -1.12
N LEU A 37 1.67 -1.53 -1.25
CA LEU A 37 0.67 -0.95 -0.36
C LEU A 37 0.83 -1.45 1.08
N HIS A 38 1.09 -2.75 1.28
CA HIS A 38 1.38 -3.26 2.62
C HIS A 38 2.64 -2.63 3.24
N GLU A 39 3.65 -2.32 2.43
CA GLU A 39 4.85 -1.60 2.89
C GLU A 39 4.53 -0.18 3.39
N TYR A 40 3.67 0.57 2.68
CA TYR A 40 3.36 1.96 3.03
C TYR A 40 2.21 2.15 4.01
N ILE A 41 1.17 1.35 3.91
CA ILE A 41 -0.08 1.49 4.68
C ILE A 41 -0.02 0.67 5.97
N GLY A 42 0.63 -0.50 5.93
CA GLY A 42 0.69 -1.47 7.02
C GLY A 42 -0.34 -2.60 6.88
N ASP A 43 -0.81 -3.09 8.02
CA ASP A 43 -1.71 -4.26 8.07
C ASP A 43 -3.15 -3.88 7.72
N TYR A 44 -3.65 -4.45 6.63
CA TYR A 44 -5.06 -4.41 6.23
C TYR A 44 -5.43 -5.74 5.54
N GLN A 45 -6.73 -5.99 5.36
CA GLN A 45 -7.20 -7.12 4.55
C GLN A 45 -8.09 -6.63 3.43
N MET A 46 -7.92 -7.17 2.25
CA MET A 46 -8.86 -7.06 1.14
C MET A 46 -9.22 -8.46 0.68
N THR A 47 -10.45 -8.64 0.17
CA THR A 47 -10.74 -9.88 -0.56
C THR A 47 -9.99 -9.84 -1.89
N GLU A 48 -9.63 -11.02 -2.43
CA GLU A 48 -8.92 -11.13 -3.70
C GLU A 48 -9.64 -10.37 -4.83
N GLU A 49 -10.97 -10.44 -4.87
CA GLU A 49 -11.79 -9.69 -5.83
C GLU A 49 -11.62 -8.17 -5.67
N GLN A 50 -11.65 -7.65 -4.44
CA GLN A 50 -11.52 -6.22 -4.18
C GLN A 50 -10.12 -5.71 -4.49
N GLU A 51 -9.10 -6.51 -4.18
CA GLU A 51 -7.71 -6.20 -4.48
C GLU A 51 -7.45 -6.18 -5.99
N ASN A 52 -7.92 -7.19 -6.71
CA ASN A 52 -7.81 -7.24 -8.17
C ASN A 52 -8.53 -6.05 -8.82
N ASN A 53 -9.76 -5.75 -8.39
CA ASN A 53 -10.52 -4.60 -8.89
C ASN A 53 -9.78 -3.27 -8.66
N PHE A 54 -9.11 -3.11 -7.51
CA PHE A 54 -8.31 -1.93 -7.24
C PHE A 54 -7.09 -1.86 -8.18
N VAL A 55 -6.34 -2.96 -8.31
CA VAL A 55 -5.14 -3.05 -9.15
C VAL A 55 -5.49 -2.74 -10.61
N ASP A 56 -6.53 -3.37 -11.14
CA ASP A 56 -7.01 -3.18 -12.51
C ASP A 56 -7.40 -1.72 -12.75
N ALA A 57 -8.21 -1.14 -11.87
CA ALA A 57 -8.67 0.23 -12.01
C ALA A 57 -7.53 1.25 -11.86
N PHE A 58 -6.57 0.98 -10.97
CA PHE A 58 -5.37 1.80 -10.81
C PHE A 58 -4.48 1.70 -12.05
N ALA A 59 -4.28 0.51 -12.62
CA ALA A 59 -3.50 0.31 -13.84
C ALA A 59 -4.14 1.01 -15.04
N GLU A 60 -5.46 0.94 -15.19
CA GLU A 60 -6.20 1.67 -16.23
C GLU A 60 -6.02 3.18 -16.08
N GLU A 61 -6.19 3.73 -14.87
CA GLU A 61 -6.05 5.18 -14.64
C GLU A 61 -4.61 5.67 -14.79
N TYR A 62 -3.64 4.90 -14.29
CA TYR A 62 -2.22 5.26 -14.36
C TYR A 62 -1.67 5.11 -15.80
N GLY A 63 -2.22 4.18 -16.57
CA GLY A 63 -1.76 3.72 -17.87
C GLY A 63 -0.84 2.51 -17.74
N GLU A 64 -1.25 1.36 -18.28
CA GLU A 64 -0.55 0.07 -18.13
C GLU A 64 0.92 0.11 -18.56
N GLU A 65 1.22 0.70 -19.73
CA GLU A 65 2.61 0.81 -20.22
C GLU A 65 3.46 1.67 -19.27
N LYS A 66 2.88 2.76 -18.76
CA LYS A 66 3.55 3.66 -17.81
C LYS A 66 3.76 2.96 -16.47
N LEU A 67 2.80 2.15 -16.05
CA LEU A 67 2.88 1.33 -14.83
C LEU A 67 4.03 0.32 -14.95
N ALA A 68 4.08 -0.45 -16.03
CA ALA A 68 5.16 -1.40 -16.27
C ALA A 68 6.55 -0.72 -16.27
N ALA A 69 6.66 0.44 -16.92
CA ALA A 69 7.91 1.21 -16.94
C ALA A 69 8.33 1.69 -15.54
N VAL A 70 7.39 2.22 -14.74
CA VAL A 70 7.73 2.72 -13.40
C VAL A 70 8.01 1.61 -12.40
N ILE A 71 7.37 0.44 -12.53
CA ILE A 71 7.72 -0.78 -11.77
C ILE A 71 9.17 -1.18 -12.06
N GLY A 72 9.58 -1.13 -13.33
CA GLY A 72 10.97 -1.38 -13.73
C GLY A 72 11.95 -0.40 -13.09
N LEU A 73 11.62 0.90 -13.11
CA LEU A 73 12.45 1.93 -12.46
C LEU A 73 12.54 1.75 -10.94
N TYR A 74 11.42 1.46 -10.29
CA TYR A 74 11.36 1.19 -8.86
C TYR A 74 12.29 0.03 -8.50
N ARG A 75 12.25 -1.09 -9.25
CA ARG A 75 13.12 -2.25 -9.01
C ARG A 75 14.60 -1.94 -9.18
N ILE A 76 14.98 -1.20 -10.22
CA ILE A 76 16.38 -0.78 -10.40
C ILE A 76 16.83 0.04 -9.20
N ARG A 77 16.01 1.02 -8.77
CA ARG A 77 16.30 1.84 -7.60
C ARG A 77 16.42 1.00 -6.33
N SER A 78 15.46 0.14 -6.04
CA SER A 78 15.43 -0.66 -4.80
C SER A 78 16.50 -1.75 -4.77
N GLY A 79 16.82 -2.37 -5.92
CA GLY A 79 17.79 -3.46 -6.02
C GLY A 79 19.24 -3.02 -6.14
N THR A 80 19.50 -1.84 -6.73
CA THR A 80 20.88 -1.38 -7.02
C THR A 80 21.25 -0.05 -6.36
N GLY A 81 20.26 0.70 -5.85
CA GLY A 81 20.45 2.08 -5.42
C GLY A 81 20.69 3.07 -6.57
N LEU A 82 20.69 2.60 -7.83
CA LEU A 82 20.93 3.44 -8.99
C LEU A 82 19.65 4.16 -9.42
N GLY A 83 19.83 5.42 -9.78
CA GLY A 83 18.77 6.26 -10.31
C GLY A 83 19.29 7.65 -10.60
N THR A 84 18.64 8.33 -11.54
CA THR A 84 18.86 9.75 -11.78
C THR A 84 17.86 10.57 -10.97
N GLY A 85 18.11 11.87 -10.79
CA GLY A 85 17.12 12.76 -10.17
C GLY A 85 15.75 12.71 -10.88
N TYR A 86 15.75 12.54 -12.21
CA TYR A 86 14.53 12.39 -13.00
C TYR A 86 13.79 11.06 -12.72
N THR A 87 14.49 9.93 -12.80
CA THR A 87 13.86 8.61 -12.59
C THR A 87 13.40 8.42 -11.13
N ASN A 88 14.18 8.93 -10.17
CA ASN A 88 13.79 8.88 -8.75
C ASN A 88 12.53 9.70 -8.51
N ALA A 89 12.43 10.91 -9.09
CA ALA A 89 11.22 11.72 -8.99
C ALA A 89 9.99 11.02 -9.59
N LYS A 90 10.16 10.23 -10.66
CA LYS A 90 9.06 9.46 -11.25
C LYS A 90 8.59 8.30 -10.37
N VAL A 91 9.53 7.62 -9.72
CA VAL A 91 9.20 6.59 -8.73
C VAL A 91 8.49 7.21 -7.52
N ASP A 92 8.99 8.33 -6.99
CA ASP A 92 8.35 9.04 -5.86
C ASP A 92 6.93 9.54 -6.22
N GLU A 93 6.74 10.03 -7.45
CA GLU A 93 5.43 10.46 -7.96
C GLU A 93 4.44 9.28 -8.03
N PHE A 94 4.92 8.12 -8.48
CA PHE A 94 4.14 6.89 -8.51
C PHE A 94 3.74 6.43 -7.11
N GLU A 95 4.68 6.33 -6.18
CA GLU A 95 4.42 5.89 -4.79
C GLU A 95 3.37 6.79 -4.12
N ARG A 96 3.52 8.11 -4.27
CA ARG A 96 2.54 9.08 -3.74
C ARG A 96 1.17 8.90 -4.37
N LYS A 97 1.09 8.72 -5.70
CA LYS A 97 -0.20 8.52 -6.38
C LYS A 97 -0.85 7.23 -5.90
N LEU A 98 -0.12 6.12 -5.85
CA LEU A 98 -0.63 4.83 -5.40
C LEU A 98 -1.23 4.91 -3.99
N VAL A 99 -0.49 5.46 -3.04
CA VAL A 99 -0.95 5.62 -1.65
C VAL A 99 -2.16 6.55 -1.58
N THR A 100 -2.11 7.69 -2.29
CA THR A 100 -3.22 8.65 -2.28
C THR A 100 -4.48 8.02 -2.82
N ASP A 101 -4.37 7.38 -3.98
CA ASP A 101 -5.48 6.74 -4.68
C ASP A 101 -6.08 5.62 -3.83
N PHE A 102 -5.26 4.78 -3.19
CA PHE A 102 -5.73 3.78 -2.24
C PHE A 102 -6.55 4.42 -1.10
N LEU A 103 -6.04 5.49 -0.48
CA LEU A 103 -6.71 6.14 0.65
C LEU A 103 -8.04 6.82 0.28
N VAL A 104 -8.18 7.32 -0.96
CA VAL A 104 -9.40 8.05 -1.39
C VAL A 104 -10.41 7.17 -2.13
N THR A 105 -9.98 6.01 -2.65
CA THR A 105 -10.85 5.09 -3.40
C THR A 105 -11.22 3.83 -2.61
N THR A 106 -10.73 3.70 -1.37
CA THR A 106 -11.10 2.62 -0.45
C THR A 106 -11.81 3.18 0.80
N ASP A 107 -12.37 2.28 1.61
CA ASP A 107 -12.94 2.65 2.93
C ASP A 107 -11.91 2.59 4.08
N TYR A 108 -10.61 2.48 3.79
CA TYR A 108 -9.54 2.33 4.79
C TYR A 108 -9.56 3.42 5.87
N LEU A 109 -9.68 4.69 5.48
CA LEU A 109 -9.66 5.81 6.43
C LEU A 109 -10.80 5.77 7.45
N LYS A 110 -11.94 5.13 7.11
CA LYS A 110 -13.06 4.95 8.04
C LYS A 110 -12.79 3.83 9.06
N LYS A 111 -11.83 2.95 8.77
CA LYS A 111 -11.52 1.74 9.54
C LYS A 111 -10.12 1.75 10.15
N GLN A 112 -9.36 2.83 10.02
CA GLN A 112 -7.95 2.91 10.45
C GLN A 112 -7.73 2.61 11.95
N GLY A 113 -8.76 2.75 12.79
CA GLY A 113 -8.70 2.39 14.21
C GLY A 113 -8.92 0.90 14.52
N GLU A 114 -9.28 0.10 13.53
CA GLU A 114 -9.55 -1.33 13.67
C GLU A 114 -8.25 -2.14 13.46
N PRO A 115 -7.95 -3.11 14.33
CA PRO A 115 -6.82 -4.00 14.09
C PRO A 115 -7.09 -4.85 12.84
N ASN A 116 -6.19 -4.79 11.85
CA ASN A 116 -6.28 -5.57 10.62
C ASN A 116 -7.61 -5.32 9.86
N ALA A 117 -7.90 -4.05 9.59
CA ALA A 117 -9.14 -3.59 8.98
C ALA A 117 -9.45 -4.32 7.66
N GLN A 118 -10.67 -4.85 7.53
CA GLN A 118 -11.18 -5.36 6.27
C GLN A 118 -11.57 -4.19 5.37
N VAL A 119 -10.74 -3.86 4.40
CA VAL A 119 -10.91 -2.76 3.45
C VAL A 119 -11.69 -3.21 2.22
N ASN A 120 -12.50 -2.32 1.68
CA ASN A 120 -13.17 -2.48 0.40
C ASN A 120 -12.75 -1.36 -0.55
N PHE A 121 -12.58 -1.72 -1.82
CA PHE A 121 -12.44 -0.79 -2.93
C PHE A 121 -13.81 -0.24 -3.32
N ILE A 122 -13.92 1.08 -3.32
CA ILE A 122 -15.16 1.80 -3.60
C ILE A 122 -15.20 2.31 -5.06
N GLY A 123 -14.02 2.58 -5.66
CA GLY A 123 -13.88 3.02 -7.06
C GLY A 123 -13.27 4.42 -7.24
N PHE A 124 -12.66 4.68 -8.40
CA PHE A 124 -11.99 5.95 -8.75
C PHE A 124 -12.94 7.09 -9.16
N ARG A 125 -14.21 6.79 -9.50
CA ARG A 125 -15.16 7.76 -10.07
C ARG A 125 -16.37 8.04 -9.18
N ILE A 126 -16.15 8.18 -7.87
CA ILE A 126 -17.21 8.55 -6.93
C ILE A 126 -17.23 10.08 -6.78
N PRO A 127 -18.20 10.79 -7.37
CA PRO A 127 -18.33 12.22 -7.13
C PRO A 127 -18.55 12.47 -5.63
N CYS A 128 -17.77 13.40 -5.06
CA CYS A 128 -17.85 13.84 -3.66
C CYS A 128 -17.46 12.80 -2.59
N ASN A 129 -16.48 11.94 -2.85
CA ASN A 129 -15.96 11.03 -1.81
C ASN A 129 -14.98 11.76 -0.87
N ASN A 130 -15.51 12.53 0.09
CA ASN A 130 -14.71 12.98 1.25
C ASN A 130 -14.83 11.91 2.36
N PRO A 131 -13.74 11.22 2.73
CA PRO A 131 -13.78 10.17 3.75
C PRO A 131 -14.20 10.68 5.14
N TYR A 132 -14.14 12.00 5.36
CA TYR A 132 -14.53 12.67 6.60
C TYR A 132 -15.85 13.46 6.49
N ALA A 133 -16.58 13.39 5.36
CA ALA A 133 -17.86 14.09 5.26
C ALA A 133 -18.91 13.43 6.17
N THR A 134 -19.45 14.21 7.10
CA THR A 134 -20.69 13.89 7.81
C THR A 134 -21.84 14.69 7.18
N PHE A 135 -22.90 14.01 6.74
CA PHE A 135 -24.10 14.67 6.23
C PHE A 135 -25.04 15.01 7.39
N ASP A 136 -24.61 15.89 8.27
CA ASP A 136 -25.47 16.40 9.33
C ASP A 136 -26.40 17.48 8.75
N GLY A 137 -27.72 17.26 8.82
CA GLY A 137 -28.74 18.26 8.46
C GLY A 137 -29.45 18.10 7.11
N LEU A 138 -29.32 16.97 6.42
CA LEU A 138 -30.26 16.59 5.34
C LEU A 138 -31.50 15.93 5.96
N SER A 139 -32.40 16.75 6.50
CA SER A 139 -33.75 16.35 6.94
C SER A 139 -34.82 17.02 6.08
#